data_AF-A0A4U6LJ20-F1
#
_entry.id   AF-A0A4U6LJ20-F1
#
_cell.length_a   1.000
_cell.length_b   1.000
_cell.length_c   1.000
_cell.angle_alpha   90.00
_cell.angle_beta   90.00
_cell.angle_gamma   90.00
#
_symmetry.space_group_name_H-M   'P 1'
#
loop_
_entity.id
_entity.type
_entity.pdbx_description
1 polymer ?
#
loop_
_entity_poly.entity_id
_entity_poly.type
_entity_poly.pdbx_seq_one_letter_code
_entity_poly.pdbx_strand_id
1 'polypeptide(L)'
;LPPGNVTLVDQAGHLLTQSNTSSRDLNDAQLKYASDVEGRVQRRIESILSPIVGNGNVHAQVTAQLDFANKEQTEEKYSPNGDD
;
A
#
# COMPACT_ATOMS: atom_id res chain seq x y z
N LEU A 1 -17.68 15.24 12.25
CA LEU A 1 -17.48 13.98 13.02
C LEU A 1 -16.33 13.21 12.35
N PRO A 2 -15.30 12.78 13.10
CA PRO A 2 -14.26 11.92 12.55
C PRO A 2 -14.84 10.55 12.15
N PRO A 3 -14.40 9.96 11.03
CA PRO A 3 -14.95 8.69 10.51
C PRO A 3 -14.66 7.47 11.40
N GLY A 4 -13.80 7.59 12.43
CA GLY A 4 -13.44 6.49 13.34
C GLY A 4 -14.49 6.10 14.38
N ASN A 5 -15.58 6.87 14.53
CA ASN A 5 -16.60 6.64 15.56
C ASN A 5 -17.88 5.97 15.03
N VAL A 6 -17.89 5.53 13.76
CA VAL A 6 -19.06 4.87 13.17
C VAL A 6 -18.93 3.37 13.39
N THR A 7 -19.90 2.79 14.07
CA THR A 7 -19.97 1.35 14.33
C THR A 7 -21.09 0.75 13.49
N LEU A 8 -20.79 -0.19 12.58
CA LEU A 8 -21.79 -0.91 11.79
C LEU A 8 -21.97 -2.32 12.35
N VAL A 9 -23.24 -2.70 12.57
CA VAL A 9 -23.66 -4.04 12.97
C VAL A 9 -24.58 -4.63 11.89
N ASP A 10 -24.47 -5.94 11.64
CA ASP A 10 -25.41 -6.66 10.77
C ASP A 10 -26.69 -7.04 11.52
N GLN A 11 -27.70 -7.53 10.78
CA GLN A 11 -29.00 -7.92 11.35
C GLN A 11 -28.95 -9.16 12.25
N ALA A 12 -27.84 -9.92 12.21
CA ALA A 12 -27.57 -11.06 13.08
C ALA A 12 -26.79 -10.65 14.35
N GLY A 13 -26.49 -9.36 14.52
CA GLY A 13 -25.74 -8.83 15.66
C GLY A 13 -24.22 -8.92 15.51
N HIS A 14 -23.69 -9.27 14.33
CA HIS A 14 -22.25 -9.21 14.09
C HIS A 14 -21.80 -7.78 13.86
N LEU A 15 -20.79 -7.40 14.63
CA LEU A 15 -20.08 -6.14 14.44
C LEU A 15 -19.20 -6.23 13.18
N LEU A 16 -19.54 -5.46 12.14
CA LEU A 16 -18.74 -5.35 10.90
C LEU A 16 -17.59 -4.37 11.05
N THR A 17 -17.68 -3.43 12.00
CA THR A 17 -16.62 -2.46 12.31
C THR A 17 -15.78 -2.95 13.49
N GLN A 18 -14.56 -3.39 13.23
CA GLN A 18 -13.62 -3.83 14.27
C GLN A 18 -12.90 -2.62 14.92
N SER A 19 -13.63 -1.66 15.48
CA SER A 19 -13.08 -0.38 15.94
C SER A 19 -12.17 -0.45 17.19
N ASN A 20 -11.89 -1.65 17.73
CA ASN A 20 -11.00 -1.82 18.89
C ASN A 20 -9.60 -2.35 18.53
N THR A 21 -9.24 -2.39 17.24
CA THR A 21 -7.96 -2.91 16.77
C THR A 21 -7.25 -1.98 15.79
N SER A 22 -7.20 -0.67 16.06
CA SER A 22 -6.61 0.33 15.16
C SER A 22 -5.21 -0.04 14.63
N SER A 23 -4.38 -0.71 15.45
CA SER A 23 -3.08 -1.22 15.03
C SER A 23 -3.15 -2.36 14.01
N ARG A 24 -4.18 -3.20 14.08
CA ARG A 24 -4.43 -4.30 13.12
C ARG A 24 -5.01 -3.77 11.81
N ASP A 25 -5.91 -2.78 11.87
CA ASP A 25 -6.46 -2.13 10.67
C ASP A 25 -5.37 -1.43 9.84
N LEU A 26 -4.42 -0.76 10.51
CA LEU A 26 -3.25 -0.17 9.85
C LEU A 26 -2.35 -1.22 9.20
N ASN A 27 -2.15 -2.36 9.87
CA ASN A 27 -1.35 -3.48 9.35
C ASN A 27 -2.01 -4.09 8.11
N ASP A 28 -3.34 -4.26 8.13
CA ASP A 28 -4.10 -4.80 6.99
C ASP A 28 -4.06 -3.84 5.79
N ALA A 29 -4.12 -2.52 6.02
CA ALA A 29 -3.98 -1.53 4.97
C ALA A 29 -2.58 -1.59 4.31
N GLN A 30 -1.52 -1.79 5.10
CA GLN A 30 -0.15 -1.97 4.59
C GLN A 30 0.00 -3.25 3.77
N LEU A 31 -0.52 -4.37 4.25
CA LEU A 31 -0.51 -5.65 3.53
C LEU A 31 -1.27 -5.55 2.21
N LYS A 32 -2.45 -4.90 2.22
CA LYS A 32 -3.23 -4.64 1.00
C LYS A 32 -2.45 -3.79 0.02
N TYR A 33 -1.79 -2.73 0.49
CA TYR A 33 -0.97 -1.88 -0.36
C TYR A 33 0.20 -2.66 -1.00
N ALA A 34 0.88 -3.51 -0.23
CA ALA A 34 1.94 -4.37 -0.74
C ALA A 34 1.43 -5.31 -1.84
N SER A 35 0.32 -6.01 -1.57
CA SER A 35 -0.31 -6.91 -2.53
C SER A 35 -0.75 -6.17 -3.81
N ASP A 36 -1.27 -4.95 -3.69
CA ASP A 36 -1.67 -4.12 -4.83
C ASP A 36 -0.46 -3.73 -5.69
N VAL A 37 0.66 -3.35 -5.06
CA VAL A 37 1.92 -3.02 -5.75
C VAL A 37 2.47 -4.26 -6.46
N GLU A 38 2.61 -5.39 -5.75
CA GLU A 38 3.09 -6.65 -6.29
C GLU A 38 2.24 -7.10 -7.49
N GLY A 39 0.91 -7.09 -7.34
CA GLY A 39 -0.02 -7.50 -8.39
C GLY A 39 0.01 -6.59 -9.63
N ARG A 40 0.25 -5.28 -9.45
CA ARG A 40 0.47 -4.36 -10.60
C ARG A 40 1.75 -4.69 -11.35
N VAL A 41 2.84 -4.95 -10.64
CA VAL A 41 4.13 -5.28 -11.25
C VAL A 41 4.05 -6.64 -11.95
N GLN A 42 3.44 -7.63 -11.32
CA GLN A 42 3.22 -8.95 -11.91
C GLN A 42 2.47 -8.85 -13.24
N ARG A 43 1.31 -8.18 -13.26
CA ARG A 43 0.52 -7.98 -14.50
C ARG A 43 1.32 -7.26 -15.58
N ARG A 44 2.18 -6.32 -15.20
CA ARG A 44 3.04 -5.58 -16.13
C ARG A 44 4.11 -6.48 -16.74
N ILE A 45 4.71 -7.38 -15.97
CA ILE A 45 5.69 -8.36 -16.49
C ILE A 45 4.99 -9.31 -17.46
N GLU A 46 3.85 -9.86 -17.07
CA GLU A 46 3.08 -10.77 -17.92
C GLU A 46 2.65 -10.09 -19.22
N SER A 47 2.19 -8.83 -19.19
CA SER A 47 1.75 -8.12 -20.39
C SER A 47 2.89 -7.78 -21.36
N ILE A 48 4.10 -7.55 -20.85
CA ILE A 48 5.29 -7.30 -21.67
C ILE A 48 5.79 -8.59 -22.34
N LEU A 49 5.75 -9.71 -21.61
CA LEU A 49 6.29 -10.98 -22.09
C LEU A 49 5.29 -11.80 -22.91
N SER A 50 3.98 -11.65 -22.67
CA SER A 50 2.91 -12.37 -23.37
C SER A 50 3.02 -12.33 -24.90
N PRO A 51 3.32 -11.18 -25.55
CA PRO A 51 3.45 -11.11 -27.01
C PRO A 51 4.65 -11.90 -27.57
N ILE A 52 5.66 -12.18 -26.75
CA ILE A 52 6.90 -12.85 -27.16
C ILE A 52 6.79 -14.36 -26.94
N VAL A 53 6.28 -14.78 -25.77
CA VAL A 53 6.23 -16.20 -25.38
C VAL A 53 4.87 -16.86 -25.61
N GLY A 54 3.82 -16.07 -25.89
CA GLY A 54 2.44 -16.53 -26.02
C GLY A 54 1.65 -16.45 -24.71
N ASN A 55 0.35 -16.17 -24.81
CA ASN A 55 -0.55 -16.08 -23.65
C ASN A 55 -0.53 -17.38 -22.83
N GLY A 56 -0.32 -17.26 -21.51
CA GLY A 56 -0.32 -18.39 -20.58
C GLY A 56 1.03 -19.13 -20.45
N ASN A 57 2.04 -18.78 -21.25
CA ASN A 57 3.38 -19.36 -21.17
C ASN A 57 4.32 -18.56 -20.24
N VAL A 58 3.82 -17.54 -19.54
CA VAL A 58 4.58 -16.73 -18.59
C VAL A 58 3.90 -16.76 -17.23
N HIS A 59 4.70 -16.98 -16.19
CA HIS A 59 4.29 -16.85 -14.79
C HIS A 59 5.28 -15.94 -14.07
N ALA A 60 4.82 -14.79 -13.61
CA ALA A 60 5.64 -13.85 -12.86
C ALA A 60 5.22 -13.86 -11.39
N GLN A 61 6.19 -13.86 -10.48
CA GLN A 61 5.94 -13.67 -9.06
C GLN A 61 6.80 -12.49 -8.59
N VAL A 62 6.19 -11.57 -7.85
CA VAL A 62 6.84 -10.36 -7.36
C VAL A 62 6.70 -10.33 -5.85
N THR A 63 7.78 -10.01 -5.17
CA THR A 63 7.78 -9.73 -3.74
C THR A 63 8.37 -8.34 -3.53
N ALA A 64 7.60 -7.43 -2.96
CA ALA A 64 8.01 -6.05 -2.72
C ALA A 64 8.22 -5.84 -1.22
N GLN A 65 9.43 -5.48 -0.83
CA GLN A 65 9.69 -5.00 0.53
C GLN A 65 9.37 -3.51 0.57
N LEU A 66 8.33 -3.15 1.32
CA LEU A 66 7.89 -1.77 1.50
C LEU A 66 8.26 -1.29 2.90
N ASP A 67 8.93 -0.14 2.97
CA ASP A 67 9.21 0.54 4.22
C ASP A 67 8.06 1.50 4.54
N PHE A 68 7.30 1.17 5.59
CA PHE A 68 6.19 1.98 6.08
C PHE A 68 6.59 2.85 7.29
N ALA A 69 7.88 3.04 7.55
CA ALA A 69 8.34 3.93 8.59
C ALA A 69 7.85 5.37 8.34
N ASN A 70 7.23 5.97 9.35
CA ASN A 70 6.87 7.39 9.32
C ASN A 70 8.15 8.22 9.27
N LYS A 71 8.48 8.77 8.10
CA LYS A 71 9.65 9.61 7.90
C LYS A 71 9.25 11.07 7.94
N GLU A 72 9.53 11.75 9.06
CA GLU A 72 9.53 13.21 9.11
C GLU A 72 10.84 13.71 8.50
N GLN A 73 10.74 14.44 7.38
CA GLN A 73 11.88 15.04 6.70
C GLN A 73 11.74 16.55 6.77
N THR A 74 12.59 17.20 7.57
CA THR A 74 12.73 18.66 7.62
C THR A 74 13.97 19.04 6.83
N GLU A 75 13.79 19.66 5.67
CA GLU A 75 14.88 20.22 4.86
C GLU A 75 15.04 21.70 5.16
N GLU A 76 16.15 22.08 5.81
CA GLU A 76 16.60 23.48 5.88
C GLU A 76 17.75 23.68 4.90
N LYS A 77 17.46 24.34 3.78
CA LYS A 77 18.46 24.69 2.77
C LYS A 77 18.92 26.13 3.00
N TYR A 78 20.16 26.31 3.47
CA TYR A 78 20.81 27.62 3.49
C TYR A 78 21.69 27.77 2.25
N SER A 79 21.42 28.79 1.44
CA SER A 79 22.37 29.26 0.44
C SER A 79 23.38 30.19 1.12
N PRO A 80 24.70 30.04 0.90
CA PRO A 80 25.64 31.04 1.33
C PRO A 80 25.37 32.33 0.54
N ASN A 81 25.12 33.43 1.24
CA ASN A 81 25.15 34.75 0.63
C ASN A 81 26.59 34.97 0.16
N GLY A 82 26.78 35.06 -1.15
CA GLY A 82 28.05 35.48 -1.72
C GLY A 82 28.28 36.93 -1.32
N ASP A 83 29.36 37.17 -0.59
CA ASP A 83 29.92 38.52 -0.45
C ASP A 83 30.53 38.90 -1.81
N ASP A 84 30.03 40.01 -2.38
CA ASP A 84 30.61 40.74 -3.52
C ASP A 84 31.66 41.73 -2.98
#